data_AF-A0A2N5KJ14-F1
#
_entry.id   AF-A0A2N5KJ14-F1
#
_cell.length_a   1.000
_cell.length_b   1.000
_cell.length_c   1.000
_cell.angle_alpha   90.00
_cell.angle_beta   90.00
_cell.angle_gamma   90.00
#
_symmetry.space_group_name_H-M   'P 1'
#
loop_
_entity.id
_entity.type
_entity.pdbx_description
1 polymer ?
#
loop_
_entity_poly.entity_id
_entity_poly.type
_entity_poly.pdbx_seq_one_letter_code
_entity_poly.pdbx_strand_id
1 'polypeptide(L)'
;MMTKNSTVEEGTYTLGQAGGAIIQQCGDEVRLANALDPSSYYQMVMLVAEPNEGGLATLAKLGLKEPDTATAVTSEGREIRFYRAPVSKAVNSRKLGPGLWLVEKYVVPADGLRWVASPDSVKILPLSLQNATEEQEEISAEDPYSFGPIKRVRVRAETATPPAMMVPGLLYEEGVHVWAAWPGTGKSIAALAVAAWLMRDGKRVMYVDVENGERTVADRMAAMELTDAELDELFCYYPFPKLDPQKFLRLVQAVDPALVIFDNLAGLLADAGIDENSNTGVTHWYNSFAKPIKADGKAVLILDHVTKKGGTLRGAGSKLAELETESIVRQTKEFNRHKVGELRFTLEKDRPAAMPDKVVAYRAGGTPFVFQPIRALTDRQREAFGALEDGATSAEWMKASGLAKATFYRIRNELLEADLVIEDDKKHYIAR
;
A
#
# COMPACT_ATOMS: atom_id res chain seq x y z
N MET A 1 -49.37 6.72 12.21
CA MET A 1 -48.33 6.12 11.35
C MET A 1 -47.40 5.37 12.28
N MET A 2 -47.52 4.03 12.35
CA MET A 2 -46.75 3.21 13.29
C MET A 2 -45.30 3.12 12.81
N THR A 3 -44.38 3.60 13.63
CA THR A 3 -42.95 3.33 13.49
C THR A 3 -42.70 1.85 13.77
N LYS A 4 -42.24 1.11 12.75
CA LYS A 4 -41.72 -0.25 12.95
C LYS A 4 -40.34 -0.12 13.62
N ASN A 5 -40.27 -0.40 14.91
CA ASN A 5 -39.00 -0.62 15.59
C ASN A 5 -38.32 -1.83 14.94
N SER A 6 -37.15 -1.62 14.33
CA SER A 6 -36.29 -2.70 13.85
C SER A 6 -35.47 -3.23 15.02
N THR A 7 -35.91 -4.33 15.62
CA THR A 7 -35.19 -5.09 16.63
C THR A 7 -33.91 -5.68 16.01
N VAL A 8 -32.75 -5.33 16.58
CA VAL A 8 -31.45 -5.95 16.28
C VAL A 8 -31.29 -7.11 17.25
N GLU A 9 -31.09 -8.32 16.73
CA GLU A 9 -31.04 -9.56 17.51
C GLU A 9 -29.63 -10.15 17.50
N GLU A 10 -29.20 -10.75 18.60
CA GLU A 10 -27.82 -11.22 18.81
C GLU A 10 -27.78 -12.61 19.46
N GLY A 11 -26.82 -13.45 19.05
CA GLY A 11 -26.57 -14.75 19.67
C GLY A 11 -25.17 -15.32 19.40
N THR A 12 -24.78 -16.34 20.17
CA THR A 12 -23.49 -17.03 20.07
C THR A 12 -23.63 -18.49 19.65
N TYR A 13 -22.69 -18.99 18.85
CA TYR A 13 -22.55 -20.38 18.42
C TYR A 13 -21.16 -20.90 18.84
N THR A 14 -21.14 -21.96 19.63
CA THR A 14 -19.94 -22.73 19.95
C THR A 14 -20.01 -24.08 19.24
N LEU A 15 -18.87 -24.55 18.72
CA LEU A 15 -18.76 -25.88 18.10
C LEU A 15 -19.06 -26.95 19.17
N GLY A 16 -20.28 -27.46 19.18
CA GLY A 16 -20.66 -28.62 19.98
C GLY A 16 -19.87 -29.85 19.52
N GLN A 17 -19.45 -30.68 20.48
CA GLN A 17 -18.83 -31.97 20.25
C GLN A 17 -19.73 -32.87 19.38
N ALA A 18 -19.55 -32.82 18.06
CA ALA A 18 -20.10 -33.79 17.15
C ALA A 18 -19.00 -34.80 16.80
N GLY A 19 -18.89 -35.84 17.63
CA GLY A 19 -18.34 -37.14 17.23
C GLY A 19 -16.81 -37.30 17.18
N GLY A 20 -16.23 -37.76 18.30
CA GLY A 20 -15.12 -38.73 18.27
C GLY A 20 -13.69 -38.21 18.17
N ALA A 21 -13.17 -37.59 19.23
CA ALA A 21 -11.74 -37.65 19.54
C ALA A 21 -11.57 -37.78 21.07
N ILE A 22 -10.92 -38.88 21.50
CA ILE A 22 -10.73 -39.22 22.91
C ILE A 22 -9.67 -38.29 23.51
N ILE A 23 -10.04 -37.58 24.58
CA ILE A 23 -9.14 -36.77 25.41
C ILE A 23 -8.52 -37.71 26.45
N GLN A 24 -7.21 -37.99 26.36
CA GLN A 24 -6.49 -38.66 27.45
C GLN A 24 -5.65 -37.62 28.19
N GLN A 25 -5.99 -37.39 29.46
CA GLN A 25 -5.29 -36.48 30.35
C GLN A 25 -4.03 -37.15 30.90
N CYS A 26 -2.87 -36.53 30.75
CA CYS A 26 -1.62 -36.98 31.36
C CYS A 26 -0.96 -35.77 32.04
N GLY A 27 -1.31 -35.53 33.31
CA GLY A 27 -0.81 -34.39 34.09
C GLY A 27 -1.33 -33.02 33.63
N ASP A 28 -0.54 -31.97 33.85
CA ASP A 28 -0.90 -30.55 33.63
C ASP A 28 -0.68 -30.05 32.18
N GLU A 29 -0.35 -30.93 31.23
CA GLU A 29 -0.37 -30.62 29.79
C GLU A 29 -1.60 -31.21 29.10
N VAL A 30 -2.40 -30.34 28.46
CA VAL A 30 -3.41 -30.76 27.48
C VAL A 30 -2.74 -30.85 26.11
N ARG A 31 -2.54 -32.07 25.58
CA ARG A 31 -2.15 -32.29 24.18
C ARG A 31 -3.37 -32.71 23.36
N LEU A 32 -3.66 -31.96 22.30
CA LEU A 32 -4.62 -32.38 21.26
C LEU A 32 -3.99 -33.49 20.42
N ALA A 33 -4.44 -34.73 20.62
CA ALA A 33 -4.13 -35.84 19.72
C ALA A 33 -5.05 -35.75 18.49
N ASN A 34 -4.44 -35.85 17.31
CA ASN A 34 -4.99 -35.62 15.97
C ASN A 34 -5.23 -34.15 15.63
N ALA A 35 -4.16 -33.54 15.11
CA ALA A 35 -4.25 -32.40 14.22
C ALA A 35 -5.26 -32.72 13.10
N LEU A 36 -6.39 -32.03 13.10
CA LEU A 36 -7.17 -31.87 11.89
C LEU A 36 -6.25 -31.17 10.88
N ASP A 37 -6.00 -31.83 9.76
CA ASP A 37 -5.20 -31.32 8.66
C ASP A 37 -5.66 -29.89 8.30
N PRO A 38 -4.76 -28.88 8.35
CA PRO A 38 -5.06 -27.49 7.97
C PRO A 38 -5.59 -27.32 6.54
N SER A 39 -5.49 -28.36 5.69
CA SER A 39 -6.08 -28.38 4.35
C SER A 39 -7.61 -28.57 4.34
N SER A 40 -8.20 -28.98 5.48
CA SER A 40 -9.63 -29.28 5.61
C SER A 40 -10.45 -28.03 5.96
N TYR A 41 -10.49 -27.05 5.05
CA TYR A 41 -11.35 -25.88 5.17
C TYR A 41 -12.84 -26.29 5.04
N TYR A 42 -13.54 -26.46 6.16
CA TYR A 42 -15.02 -26.47 6.11
C TYR A 42 -15.52 -25.04 5.91
N GLN A 43 -16.03 -24.73 4.71
CA GLN A 43 -16.79 -23.50 4.48
C GLN A 43 -18.25 -23.79 4.83
N MET A 44 -18.79 -23.13 5.87
CA MET A 44 -20.20 -23.27 6.26
C MET A 44 -21.10 -22.34 5.44
N VAL A 45 -22.34 -22.78 5.24
CA VAL A 45 -23.41 -22.03 4.58
C VAL A 45 -24.47 -21.70 5.62
N MET A 46 -24.45 -20.47 6.13
CA MET A 46 -25.44 -20.08 7.12
C MET A 46 -26.74 -19.69 6.42
N LEU A 47 -27.84 -20.35 6.79
CA LEU A 47 -29.19 -20.04 6.34
C LEU A 47 -30.04 -19.63 7.53
N VAL A 48 -30.18 -18.34 7.76
CA VAL A 48 -31.18 -17.83 8.71
C VAL A 48 -32.52 -17.86 8.00
N ALA A 49 -33.49 -18.60 8.52
CA ALA A 49 -34.81 -18.74 7.90
C ALA A 49 -35.90 -18.87 8.96
N GLU A 50 -36.93 -18.03 8.86
CA GLU A 50 -38.28 -18.51 9.15
C GLU A 50 -38.68 -19.45 8.01
N PRO A 51 -39.00 -20.73 8.27
CA PRO A 51 -39.29 -21.67 7.21
C PRO A 51 -40.66 -21.36 6.59
N ASN A 52 -40.68 -20.66 5.46
CA ASN A 52 -41.80 -20.70 4.52
C ASN A 52 -41.54 -21.75 3.42
N GLU A 53 -42.59 -22.17 2.71
CA GLU A 53 -42.48 -23.21 1.66
C GLU A 53 -41.40 -22.92 0.61
N GLY A 54 -41.20 -21.63 0.28
CA GLY A 54 -40.17 -21.20 -0.67
C GLY A 54 -38.73 -21.41 -0.17
N GLY A 55 -38.49 -21.20 1.13
CA GLY A 55 -37.20 -21.44 1.77
C GLY A 55 -36.84 -22.92 1.83
N LEU A 56 -37.79 -23.77 2.22
CA LEU A 56 -37.63 -25.23 2.26
C LEU A 56 -37.36 -25.81 0.86
N ALA A 57 -38.04 -25.32 -0.18
CA ALA A 57 -37.78 -25.73 -1.56
C ALA A 57 -36.37 -25.34 -2.05
N THR A 58 -35.82 -24.23 -1.55
CA THR A 58 -34.47 -23.77 -1.91
C THR A 58 -33.40 -24.62 -1.22
N LEU A 59 -33.59 -24.97 0.05
CA LEU A 59 -32.73 -25.91 0.78
C LEU A 59 -32.67 -27.28 0.10
N ALA A 60 -33.83 -27.80 -0.33
CA ALA A 60 -33.94 -29.06 -1.04
C ALA A 60 -33.18 -29.05 -2.38
N LYS A 61 -33.24 -27.95 -3.15
CA LYS A 61 -32.47 -27.77 -4.40
C LYS A 61 -30.95 -27.74 -4.15
N LEU A 62 -30.52 -27.20 -3.01
CA LEU A 62 -29.10 -27.18 -2.62
C LEU A 62 -28.60 -28.54 -2.12
N GLY A 63 -29.52 -29.48 -1.80
CA GLY A 63 -29.21 -30.80 -1.26
C GLY A 63 -29.04 -30.81 0.25
N LEU A 64 -29.48 -29.76 0.95
CA LEU A 64 -29.36 -29.58 2.40
C LEU A 64 -30.63 -30.11 3.06
N LYS A 65 -30.58 -31.34 3.60
CA LYS A 65 -31.77 -32.07 4.07
C LYS A 65 -32.01 -31.98 5.57
N GLU A 66 -30.96 -31.85 6.39
CA GLU A 66 -31.06 -31.79 7.85
C GLU A 66 -30.14 -30.68 8.41
N PRO A 67 -30.59 -29.91 9.41
CA PRO A 67 -29.75 -28.91 10.09
C PRO A 67 -28.71 -29.59 10.99
N ASP A 68 -27.53 -28.98 11.10
CA ASP A 68 -26.45 -29.48 11.97
C ASP A 68 -26.74 -29.13 13.44
N THR A 69 -27.76 -29.76 14.04
CA THR A 69 -28.13 -29.82 15.49
C THR A 69 -28.14 -28.53 16.34
N ALA A 70 -27.72 -27.39 15.82
CA ALA A 70 -27.75 -26.12 16.50
C ALA A 70 -29.00 -25.38 16.06
N THR A 71 -29.85 -25.15 17.03
CA THR A 71 -31.04 -24.33 16.90
C THR A 71 -30.85 -23.13 17.81
N ALA A 72 -30.83 -21.92 17.25
CA ALA A 72 -30.87 -20.71 18.05
C ALA A 72 -32.30 -20.14 18.01
N VAL A 73 -32.78 -19.59 19.12
CA VAL A 73 -34.12 -18.97 19.19
C VAL A 73 -33.93 -17.48 19.41
N THR A 74 -34.59 -16.65 18.61
CA THR A 74 -34.49 -15.20 18.75
C THR A 74 -35.26 -14.70 19.98
N SER A 75 -35.05 -13.44 20.37
CA SER A 75 -35.82 -12.80 21.46
C SER A 75 -37.33 -12.74 21.18
N GLU A 76 -37.73 -12.82 19.91
CA GLU A 76 -39.13 -12.89 19.48
C GLU A 76 -39.65 -14.34 19.28
N GLY A 77 -38.87 -15.35 19.68
CA GLY A 77 -39.26 -16.76 19.61
C GLY A 77 -39.08 -17.43 18.25
N ARG A 78 -38.34 -16.81 17.32
CA ARG A 78 -38.12 -17.35 15.97
C ARG A 78 -36.96 -18.35 15.96
N GLU A 79 -37.11 -19.43 15.21
CA GLU A 79 -36.11 -20.50 15.15
C GLU A 79 -35.09 -20.23 14.04
N ILE A 80 -33.80 -20.25 14.38
CA ILE A 80 -32.67 -20.11 13.46
C ILE A 80 -31.97 -21.46 13.38
N ARG A 81 -31.74 -21.93 12.14
CA ARG A 81 -31.15 -23.24 11.86
C ARG A 81 -29.86 -23.10 11.09
N PHE A 82 -28.85 -23.88 11.43
CA PHE A 82 -27.55 -23.87 10.77
C PHE A 82 -27.40 -25.08 9.86
N TYR A 83 -26.83 -24.88 8.67
CA TYR A 83 -26.59 -25.92 7.66
C TYR A 83 -25.13 -25.89 7.19
N ARG A 84 -24.59 -27.04 6.81
CA ARG A 84 -23.22 -27.14 6.22
C ARG A 84 -23.34 -27.59 4.77
N ALA A 85 -22.63 -26.93 3.85
CA ALA A 85 -22.64 -27.27 2.42
C ALA A 85 -21.22 -27.34 1.81
N PRO A 86 -21.03 -28.06 0.68
CA PRO A 86 -19.74 -28.13 -0.02
C PRO A 86 -19.39 -26.84 -0.79
N VAL A 87 -18.10 -26.52 -0.86
CA VAL A 87 -17.49 -25.33 -1.50
C VAL A 87 -17.85 -25.15 -2.99
N SER A 88 -18.15 -26.25 -3.69
CA SER A 88 -18.36 -26.25 -5.14
C SER A 88 -19.65 -25.55 -5.62
N LYS A 89 -20.46 -24.99 -4.71
CA LYS A 89 -21.73 -24.30 -5.02
C LYS A 89 -21.75 -22.80 -4.65
N ALA A 90 -20.60 -22.21 -4.30
CA ALA A 90 -20.50 -20.89 -3.67
C ALA A 90 -20.97 -19.68 -4.51
N VAL A 91 -21.69 -18.74 -3.88
CA VAL A 91 -22.10 -17.42 -4.41
C VAL A 91 -21.86 -16.31 -3.36
N ASN A 92 -21.53 -15.09 -3.78
CA ASN A 92 -21.50 -13.93 -2.87
C ASN A 92 -22.93 -13.68 -2.35
N SER A 93 -23.07 -13.47 -1.03
CA SER A 93 -24.32 -13.44 -0.26
C SER A 93 -25.57 -13.03 -1.04
N ARG A 94 -26.64 -13.84 -0.98
CA ARG A 94 -27.87 -13.59 -1.73
C ARG A 94 -29.09 -13.62 -0.82
N LYS A 95 -29.93 -12.59 -0.90
CA LYS A 95 -31.29 -12.62 -0.33
C LYS A 95 -32.12 -13.58 -1.17
N LEU A 96 -32.54 -14.70 -0.58
CA LEU A 96 -33.29 -15.75 -1.26
C LEU A 96 -34.81 -15.56 -1.08
N GLY A 97 -35.23 -14.73 -0.12
CA GLY A 97 -36.62 -14.39 0.15
C GLY A 97 -36.76 -13.51 1.41
N PRO A 98 -38.00 -13.20 1.85
CA PRO A 98 -38.25 -12.53 3.11
C PRO A 98 -37.68 -13.36 4.27
N GLY A 99 -36.74 -12.80 5.03
CA GLY A 99 -36.11 -13.47 6.17
C GLY A 99 -35.13 -14.60 5.83
N LEU A 100 -34.82 -14.85 4.54
CA LEU A 100 -33.91 -15.90 4.11
C LEU A 100 -32.63 -15.34 3.49
N TRP A 101 -31.51 -15.57 4.16
CA TRP A 101 -30.19 -15.12 3.74
C TRP A 101 -29.25 -16.29 3.53
N LEU A 102 -28.64 -16.36 2.34
CA LEU A 102 -27.51 -17.23 2.07
C LEU A 102 -26.22 -16.46 2.34
N VAL A 103 -25.44 -16.92 3.32
CA VAL A 103 -24.14 -16.32 3.65
C VAL A 103 -23.05 -17.35 3.40
N GLU A 104 -22.35 -17.21 2.27
CA GLU A 104 -21.31 -18.15 1.79
C GLU A 104 -19.94 -17.45 1.78
N LYS A 105 -19.28 -17.44 2.95
CA LYS A 105 -17.81 -17.43 3.17
C LYS A 105 -17.49 -16.88 4.56
N TYR A 106 -17.43 -17.76 5.55
CA TYR A 106 -16.81 -17.45 6.84
C TYR A 106 -15.89 -18.60 7.21
N VAL A 107 -14.62 -18.27 7.50
CA VAL A 107 -13.73 -19.17 8.21
C VAL A 107 -14.20 -19.16 9.65
N VAL A 108 -14.72 -20.29 10.12
CA VAL A 108 -15.15 -20.44 11.52
C VAL A 108 -13.89 -20.54 12.36
N PRO A 109 -13.61 -19.57 13.24
CA PRO A 109 -12.45 -19.65 14.10
C PRO A 109 -12.72 -20.70 15.20
N ALA A 110 -11.66 -21.29 15.74
CA ALA A 110 -11.72 -22.47 16.62
C ALA A 110 -12.52 -22.25 17.92
N ASP A 111 -12.71 -20.98 18.28
CA ASP A 111 -13.42 -20.43 19.42
C ASP A 111 -14.92 -20.20 19.17
N GLY A 112 -15.41 -20.37 17.94
CA GLY A 112 -16.84 -20.23 17.60
C GLY A 112 -17.20 -18.89 16.93
N LEU A 113 -18.51 -18.67 16.74
CA LEU A 113 -19.06 -17.52 16.02
C LEU A 113 -20.11 -16.80 16.85
N ARG A 114 -20.21 -15.48 16.72
CA ARG A 114 -21.36 -14.66 17.12
C ARG A 114 -22.06 -14.15 15.86
N TRP A 115 -23.38 -14.00 15.92
CA TRP A 115 -24.13 -13.39 14.82
C TRP A 115 -25.03 -12.28 15.34
N VAL A 116 -25.30 -11.32 14.44
CA VAL A 116 -26.21 -10.20 14.67
C VAL A 116 -27.15 -10.12 13.47
N ALA A 117 -28.44 -10.31 13.68
CA ALA A 117 -29.45 -10.25 12.63
C ALA A 117 -30.34 -9.00 12.77
N SER A 118 -30.78 -8.51 11.62
CA SER A 118 -31.80 -7.49 11.44
C SER A 118 -32.75 -7.98 10.32
N PRO A 119 -33.93 -7.36 10.13
CA PRO A 119 -34.86 -7.75 9.07
C PRO A 119 -34.23 -7.79 7.66
N ASP A 120 -33.19 -6.99 7.44
CA ASP A 120 -32.55 -6.81 6.14
C ASP A 120 -31.07 -7.22 6.06
N SER A 121 -30.47 -7.74 7.13
CA SER A 121 -29.08 -8.20 7.10
C SER A 121 -28.73 -9.14 8.24
N VAL A 122 -27.75 -10.02 8.01
CA VAL A 122 -27.15 -10.86 9.05
C VAL A 122 -25.63 -10.67 9.00
N LYS A 123 -25.02 -10.32 10.14
CA LYS A 123 -23.58 -10.22 10.34
C LYS A 123 -23.08 -11.39 11.19
N ILE A 124 -21.89 -11.89 10.87
CA ILE A 124 -21.21 -12.98 11.60
C ILE A 124 -19.83 -12.49 12.03
N LEU A 125 -19.44 -12.78 13.27
CA LEU A 125 -18.20 -12.35 13.92
C LEU A 125 -17.51 -13.54 14.65
N PRO A 126 -16.17 -13.57 14.77
CA PRO A 126 -15.44 -14.46 15.70
C PRO A 126 -15.82 -14.26 17.17
N LEU A 127 -15.82 -15.33 17.97
CA LEU A 127 -16.11 -15.26 19.41
C LEU A 127 -15.01 -14.52 20.22
N SER A 128 -13.74 -14.62 19.81
CA SER A 128 -12.55 -14.04 20.47
C SER A 128 -12.45 -12.51 20.49
N LEU A 129 -13.34 -11.81 19.77
CA LEU A 129 -13.42 -10.36 19.80
C LEU A 129 -14.02 -9.79 21.10
N GLN A 130 -14.22 -10.61 22.14
CA GLN A 130 -14.81 -10.22 23.42
C GLN A 130 -13.95 -9.28 24.28
N ASN A 131 -12.64 -9.13 24.00
CA ASN A 131 -11.71 -8.43 24.90
C ASN A 131 -11.13 -7.12 24.33
N ALA A 132 -11.90 -6.33 23.60
CA ALA A 132 -11.65 -4.90 23.53
C ALA A 132 -12.52 -4.24 24.61
N THR A 133 -11.90 -3.98 25.75
CA THR A 133 -12.51 -3.52 27.00
C THR A 133 -13.58 -2.45 26.81
N GLU A 134 -14.72 -2.73 27.42
CA GLU A 134 -15.78 -1.79 27.79
C GLU A 134 -15.19 -0.66 28.66
N GLU A 135 -14.87 0.48 28.04
CA GLU A 135 -15.03 1.75 28.73
C GLU A 135 -16.39 2.32 28.31
N GLN A 136 -17.28 2.39 29.29
CA GLN A 136 -18.65 2.87 29.17
C GLN A 136 -18.66 4.35 28.76
N GLU A 137 -19.12 4.64 27.55
CA GLU A 137 -19.75 5.93 27.25
C GLU A 137 -21.26 5.69 27.11
N GLU A 138 -22.02 6.16 28.09
CA GLU A 138 -23.46 6.37 27.95
C GLU A 138 -23.70 7.35 26.79
N ILE A 139 -24.14 6.83 25.65
CA ILE A 139 -24.70 7.65 24.57
C ILE A 139 -26.21 7.49 24.62
N SER A 140 -26.87 8.52 25.16
CA SER A 140 -28.32 8.67 25.13
C SER A 140 -28.83 8.77 23.69
N ALA A 141 -30.03 8.22 23.50
CA ALA A 141 -30.75 8.01 22.26
C ALA A 141 -30.76 9.15 21.21
N GLU A 142 -30.66 8.72 19.95
CA GLU A 142 -30.94 9.43 18.68
C GLU A 142 -29.99 10.55 18.26
N ASP A 143 -28.79 10.19 17.78
CA ASP A 143 -28.01 11.05 16.86
C ASP A 143 -28.11 10.52 15.41
N PRO A 144 -28.77 11.24 14.48
CA PRO A 144 -28.89 10.85 13.07
C PRO A 144 -27.56 10.88 12.29
N TYR A 145 -26.43 11.17 12.93
CA TYR A 145 -25.09 11.21 12.33
C TYR A 145 -24.15 10.07 12.79
N SER A 146 -24.68 8.86 13.03
CA SER A 146 -23.85 7.68 13.29
C SER A 146 -23.06 7.24 12.05
N PHE A 147 -21.97 7.93 11.74
CA PHE A 147 -20.89 7.34 10.96
C PHE A 147 -20.13 6.35 11.85
N GLY A 148 -19.52 5.29 11.28
CA GLY A 148 -18.57 4.44 12.04
C GLY A 148 -17.48 5.29 12.73
N PRO A 149 -16.65 4.74 13.64
CA PRO A 149 -15.89 5.52 14.63
C PRO A 149 -15.19 6.74 14.01
N ILE A 150 -15.81 7.92 14.14
CA ILE A 150 -15.22 9.17 13.66
C ILE A 150 -14.23 9.62 14.72
N LYS A 151 -12.94 9.51 14.42
CA LYS A 151 -11.91 10.17 15.22
C LYS A 151 -11.93 11.67 14.92
N ARG A 152 -12.55 12.46 15.80
CA ARG A 152 -12.42 13.93 15.75
C ARG A 152 -11.03 14.32 16.23
N VAL A 153 -10.18 14.82 15.34
CA VAL A 153 -8.86 15.39 15.68
C VAL A 153 -8.99 16.90 15.82
N ARG A 154 -8.41 17.49 16.87
CA ARG A 154 -8.31 18.95 17.00
C ARG A 154 -7.20 19.46 16.08
N VAL A 155 -7.56 20.26 15.08
CA VAL A 155 -6.59 20.97 14.24
C VAL A 155 -6.13 22.22 15.00
N ARG A 156 -4.83 22.34 15.28
CA ARG A 156 -4.22 23.55 15.89
C ARG A 156 -3.25 24.17 14.89
N ALA A 157 -3.35 25.49 14.68
CA ALA A 157 -2.48 26.21 13.74
C ALA A 157 -1.01 26.25 14.20
N GLU A 158 -0.79 26.21 15.52
CA GLU A 158 0.52 26.33 16.18
C GLU A 158 1.42 25.08 16.02
N THR A 159 0.87 23.97 15.51
CA THR A 159 1.59 22.69 15.35
C THR A 159 1.91 22.34 13.88
N ALA A 160 1.70 23.26 12.94
CA ALA A 160 1.96 23.02 11.52
C ALA A 160 3.45 23.13 11.21
N THR A 161 4.21 22.05 11.42
CA THR A 161 5.57 21.91 10.86
C THR A 161 5.48 21.31 9.46
N PRO A 162 6.31 21.74 8.49
CA PRO A 162 6.43 21.06 7.21
C PRO A 162 6.68 19.56 7.41
N PRO A 163 6.13 18.69 6.54
CA PRO A 163 6.41 17.26 6.62
C PRO A 163 7.91 16.99 6.56
N ALA A 164 8.40 16.10 7.42
CA ALA A 164 9.78 15.65 7.39
C ALA A 164 10.07 14.91 6.07
N MET A 165 11.29 15.05 5.57
CA MET A 165 11.74 14.39 4.34
C MET A 165 12.63 13.20 4.67
N MET A 166 12.25 12.03 4.20
CA MET A 166 13.08 10.82 4.25
C MET A 166 14.23 10.90 3.26
N VAL A 167 13.94 11.38 2.06
CA VAL A 167 14.92 11.68 1.02
C VAL A 167 14.66 13.09 0.53
N PRO A 168 15.57 14.05 0.79
CA PRO A 168 15.41 15.44 0.37
C PRO A 168 15.08 15.54 -1.12
N GLY A 169 13.95 16.19 -1.42
CA GLY A 169 13.48 16.41 -2.79
C GLY A 169 12.89 15.19 -3.50
N LEU A 170 12.81 14.01 -2.87
CA LEU A 170 12.15 12.84 -3.47
C LEU A 170 11.02 12.24 -2.60
N LEU A 171 11.23 12.08 -1.30
CA LEU A 171 10.31 11.33 -0.41
C LEU A 171 10.13 12.03 0.94
N TYR A 172 8.88 12.14 1.39
CA TYR A 172 8.51 12.44 2.77
C TYR A 172 8.67 11.20 3.67
N GLU A 173 8.82 11.41 4.98
CA GLU A 173 8.85 10.31 5.97
C GLU A 173 7.52 9.57 6.09
N GLU A 174 6.41 10.27 5.85
CA GLU A 174 5.06 9.71 5.79
C GLU A 174 4.41 10.11 4.47
N GLY A 175 3.99 9.12 3.68
CA GLY A 175 3.28 9.39 2.43
C GLY A 175 3.35 8.26 1.41
N VAL A 176 2.42 8.30 0.47
CA VAL A 176 2.39 7.45 -0.72
C VAL A 176 3.00 8.25 -1.88
N HIS A 177 4.16 7.82 -2.32
CA HIS A 177 4.95 8.43 -3.37
C HIS A 177 4.92 7.54 -4.62
N VAL A 178 4.82 8.14 -5.80
CA VAL A 178 4.88 7.41 -7.07
C VAL A 178 6.02 7.94 -7.92
N TRP A 179 6.86 7.03 -8.41
CA TRP A 179 7.82 7.31 -9.47
C TRP A 179 7.38 6.61 -10.75
N ALA A 180 7.04 7.41 -11.75
CA ALA A 180 6.59 6.92 -13.04
C ALA A 180 7.64 7.16 -14.11
N ALA A 181 7.93 6.16 -14.92
CA ALA A 181 8.91 6.28 -16.00
C ALA A 181 8.52 5.46 -17.22
N TRP A 182 9.22 5.66 -18.34
CA TRP A 182 9.16 4.69 -19.43
C TRP A 182 9.91 3.40 -19.02
N PRO A 183 9.56 2.21 -19.54
CA PRO A 183 10.33 1.00 -19.28
C PRO A 183 11.82 1.19 -19.61
N GLY A 184 12.72 0.64 -18.79
CA GLY A 184 14.16 0.76 -19.01
C GLY A 184 14.79 2.11 -18.60
N THR A 185 14.01 3.09 -18.13
CA THR A 185 14.56 4.39 -17.68
C THR A 185 15.43 4.30 -16.42
N GLY A 186 15.32 3.22 -15.62
CA GLY A 186 16.15 3.02 -14.43
C GLY A 186 15.45 3.27 -13.08
N LYS A 187 14.12 3.32 -13.04
CA LYS A 187 13.32 3.53 -11.81
C LYS A 187 13.64 2.51 -10.69
N SER A 188 13.75 1.22 -11.02
CA SER A 188 14.10 0.17 -10.05
C SER A 188 15.53 0.34 -9.51
N ILE A 189 16.47 0.77 -10.36
CA ILE A 189 17.85 1.05 -9.94
C ILE A 189 17.89 2.24 -8.97
N ALA A 190 17.14 3.31 -9.26
CA ALA A 190 17.03 4.46 -8.36
C ALA A 190 16.36 4.10 -7.03
N ALA A 191 15.31 3.26 -7.05
CA ALA A 191 14.63 2.82 -5.85
C ALA A 191 15.54 1.97 -4.95
N LEU A 192 16.31 1.06 -5.55
CA LEU A 192 17.34 0.29 -4.85
C LEU A 192 18.45 1.20 -4.30
N ALA A 193 18.83 2.26 -5.03
CA ALA A 193 19.82 3.22 -4.55
C ALA A 193 19.34 4.02 -3.33
N VAL A 194 18.06 4.42 -3.32
CA VAL A 194 17.41 5.01 -2.14
C VAL A 194 17.36 4.00 -0.99
N ALA A 195 16.99 2.75 -1.26
CA ALA A 195 17.00 1.70 -0.25
C ALA A 195 18.40 1.54 0.38
N ALA A 196 19.44 1.46 -0.45
CA ALA A 196 20.83 1.37 0.01
C ALA A 196 21.24 2.57 0.87
N TRP A 197 20.81 3.78 0.51
CA TRP A 197 21.08 4.96 1.33
C TRP A 197 20.39 4.89 2.69
N LEU A 198 19.13 4.46 2.74
CA LEU A 198 18.39 4.31 4.01
C LEU A 198 18.99 3.20 4.90
N MET A 199 19.41 2.08 4.31
CA MET A 199 20.05 1.00 5.07
C MET A 199 21.38 1.44 5.69
N ARG A 200 22.15 2.27 4.99
CA ARG A 200 23.36 2.89 5.57
C ARG A 200 23.07 3.85 6.73
N ASP A 201 21.84 4.38 6.79
CA ASP A 201 21.32 5.17 7.91
C ASP A 201 20.68 4.27 9.00
N GLY A 202 20.86 2.95 8.92
CA GLY A 202 20.32 1.98 9.87
C GLY A 202 18.82 1.73 9.73
N LYS A 203 18.19 2.14 8.62
CA LYS A 203 16.75 2.02 8.42
C LYS A 203 16.40 0.75 7.63
N ARG A 204 15.39 0.02 8.12
CA ARG A 204 14.83 -1.14 7.43
C ARG A 204 14.01 -0.72 6.21
N VAL A 205 14.20 -1.43 5.10
CA VAL A 205 13.46 -1.24 3.85
C VAL A 205 12.81 -2.54 3.44
N MET A 206 11.52 -2.47 3.12
CA MET A 206 10.76 -3.59 2.55
C MET A 206 10.63 -3.38 1.04
N TYR A 207 11.05 -4.35 0.24
CA TYR A 207 11.01 -4.27 -1.23
C TYR A 207 10.20 -5.41 -1.81
N VAL A 208 9.04 -5.10 -2.38
CA VAL A 208 8.13 -6.02 -3.05
C VAL A 208 8.37 -5.96 -4.55
N ASP A 209 8.93 -7.02 -5.12
CA ASP A 209 9.35 -7.08 -6.52
C ASP A 209 8.53 -8.09 -7.30
N VAL A 210 7.96 -7.69 -8.42
CA VAL A 210 7.26 -8.56 -9.37
C VAL A 210 7.87 -8.49 -10.77
N GLU A 211 9.06 -7.90 -10.92
CA GLU A 211 9.70 -7.67 -12.22
C GLU A 211 11.12 -8.26 -12.34
N ASN A 212 11.99 -8.11 -11.33
CA ASN A 212 13.44 -8.33 -11.51
C ASN A 212 13.95 -9.69 -10.99
N GLY A 213 13.52 -10.09 -9.79
CA GLY A 213 13.94 -11.31 -9.11
C GLY A 213 15.31 -11.23 -8.42
N GLU A 214 15.56 -12.25 -7.59
CA GLU A 214 16.67 -12.31 -6.61
C GLU A 214 18.04 -12.01 -7.20
N ARG A 215 18.45 -12.72 -8.26
CA ARG A 215 19.77 -12.55 -8.87
C ARG A 215 20.01 -11.12 -9.34
N THR A 216 19.01 -10.49 -9.95
CA THR A 216 19.14 -9.14 -10.51
C THR A 216 19.24 -8.10 -9.39
N VAL A 217 18.47 -8.27 -8.32
CA VAL A 217 18.51 -7.38 -7.16
C VAL A 217 19.83 -7.56 -6.39
N ALA A 218 20.26 -8.80 -6.16
CA ALA A 218 21.54 -9.10 -5.51
C ALA A 218 22.73 -8.49 -6.28
N ASP A 219 22.79 -8.67 -7.61
CA ASP A 219 23.81 -8.04 -8.47
C ASP A 219 23.86 -6.51 -8.29
N ARG A 220 22.69 -5.86 -8.20
CA ARG A 220 22.57 -4.40 -8.05
C ARG A 220 22.98 -3.94 -6.66
N MET A 221 22.55 -4.65 -5.61
CA MET A 221 22.94 -4.34 -4.22
C MET A 221 24.44 -4.53 -3.99
N ALA A 222 25.04 -5.56 -4.58
CA ALA A 222 26.49 -5.76 -4.57
C ALA A 222 27.22 -4.62 -5.28
N ALA A 223 26.72 -4.16 -6.44
CA ALA A 223 27.29 -3.00 -7.13
C ALA A 223 27.15 -1.69 -6.34
N MET A 224 26.16 -1.61 -5.44
CA MET A 224 25.97 -0.52 -4.49
C MET A 224 26.83 -0.64 -3.25
N GLU A 225 27.68 -1.67 -3.12
CA GLU A 225 28.61 -1.87 -2.00
C GLU A 225 27.89 -1.96 -0.63
N LEU A 226 26.74 -2.64 -0.58
CA LEU A 226 26.14 -3.09 0.68
C LEU A 226 26.80 -4.40 1.12
N THR A 227 26.97 -4.55 2.43
CA THR A 227 27.47 -5.78 3.06
C THR A 227 26.33 -6.80 3.26
N ASP A 228 26.68 -8.08 3.32
CA ASP A 228 25.71 -9.14 3.62
C ASP A 228 25.00 -8.91 4.96
N ALA A 229 25.71 -8.37 5.96
CA ALA A 229 25.12 -8.02 7.25
C ALA A 229 24.07 -6.90 7.14
N GLU A 230 24.34 -5.83 6.37
CA GLU A 230 23.35 -4.78 6.12
C GLU A 230 22.13 -5.33 5.37
N LEU A 231 22.34 -6.23 4.42
CA LEU A 231 21.24 -6.85 3.67
C LEU A 231 20.39 -7.76 4.55
N ASP A 232 21.01 -8.64 5.33
CA ASP A 232 20.32 -9.59 6.21
C ASP A 232 19.51 -8.88 7.31
N GLU A 233 20.04 -7.78 7.85
CA GLU A 233 19.40 -7.04 8.95
C GLU A 233 18.37 -6.01 8.45
N LEU A 234 18.64 -5.32 7.34
CA LEU A 234 17.89 -4.13 6.93
C LEU A 234 17.10 -4.27 5.64
N PHE A 235 17.36 -5.29 4.81
CA PHE A 235 16.69 -5.47 3.53
C PHE A 235 15.68 -6.61 3.52
N CYS A 236 14.40 -6.27 3.69
CA CYS A 236 13.31 -7.24 3.60
C CYS A 236 12.81 -7.37 2.15
N TYR A 237 13.43 -8.27 1.38
CA TYR A 237 13.13 -8.48 -0.03
C TYR A 237 12.08 -9.59 -0.27
N TYR A 238 11.05 -9.29 -1.05
CA TYR A 238 9.95 -10.21 -1.38
C TYR A 238 9.80 -10.32 -2.90
N PRO A 239 10.44 -11.32 -3.55
CA PRO A 239 10.30 -11.57 -4.98
C PRO A 239 9.01 -12.34 -5.31
N PHE A 240 8.30 -11.85 -6.32
CA PHE A 240 7.05 -12.38 -6.89
C PHE A 240 6.01 -12.85 -5.85
N PRO A 241 5.70 -12.06 -4.81
CA PRO A 241 4.86 -12.54 -3.72
C PRO A 241 3.38 -12.54 -4.11
N LYS A 242 2.63 -13.53 -3.60
CA LYS A 242 1.16 -13.51 -3.63
C LYS A 242 0.66 -12.78 -2.39
N LEU A 243 0.30 -11.52 -2.57
CA LEU A 243 -0.08 -10.63 -1.49
C LEU A 243 -1.55 -10.81 -1.09
N ASP A 244 -1.76 -11.11 0.19
CA ASP A 244 -3.01 -10.89 0.88
C ASP A 244 -2.90 -9.61 1.72
N PRO A 245 -3.81 -8.63 1.59
CA PRO A 245 -3.68 -7.35 2.29
C PRO A 245 -3.51 -7.48 3.80
N GLN A 246 -4.28 -8.35 4.46
CA GLN A 246 -4.25 -8.46 5.93
C GLN A 246 -2.95 -9.12 6.43
N LYS A 247 -2.48 -10.17 5.75
CA LYS A 247 -1.19 -10.80 6.07
C LYS A 247 -0.03 -9.85 5.77
N PHE A 248 -0.10 -9.12 4.66
CA PHE A 248 0.94 -8.17 4.28
C PHE A 248 1.05 -7.01 5.28
N LEU A 249 -0.08 -6.42 5.71
CA LEU A 249 -0.04 -5.34 6.72
C LEU A 249 0.49 -5.83 8.07
N ARG A 250 0.16 -7.06 8.50
CA ARG A 250 0.78 -7.67 9.69
C ARG A 250 2.28 -7.87 9.54
N LEU A 251 2.73 -8.24 8.35
CA LEU A 251 4.15 -8.36 8.05
C LEU A 251 4.85 -7.00 8.08
N VAL A 252 4.25 -5.95 7.50
CA VAL A 252 4.77 -4.58 7.59
C VAL A 252 4.87 -4.13 9.04
N GLN A 253 3.87 -4.41 9.89
CA GLN A 253 3.93 -4.11 11.32
C GLN A 253 5.04 -4.87 12.05
N ALA A 254 5.23 -6.16 11.74
CA ALA A 254 6.26 -6.97 12.37
C ALA A 254 7.68 -6.56 11.97
N VAL A 255 7.86 -6.19 10.70
CA VAL A 255 9.15 -5.70 10.18
C VAL A 255 9.43 -4.27 10.61
N ASP A 256 8.39 -3.45 10.75
CA ASP A 256 8.46 -2.02 11.02
C ASP A 256 9.48 -1.29 10.10
N PRO A 257 9.27 -1.31 8.77
CA PRO A 257 10.17 -0.66 7.83
C PRO A 257 9.94 0.85 7.80
N ALA A 258 11.01 1.61 7.55
CA ALA A 258 10.91 3.04 7.28
C ALA A 258 10.30 3.31 5.89
N LEU A 259 10.58 2.43 4.92
CA LEU A 259 10.12 2.53 3.54
C LEU A 259 9.61 1.18 3.01
N VAL A 260 8.42 1.18 2.41
CA VAL A 260 7.90 0.05 1.63
C VAL A 260 7.91 0.41 0.14
N ILE A 261 8.62 -0.38 -0.67
CA ILE A 261 8.75 -0.20 -2.12
C ILE A 261 7.93 -1.26 -2.85
N PHE A 262 7.12 -0.85 -3.81
CA PHE A 262 6.36 -1.70 -4.72
C PHE A 262 6.88 -1.57 -6.16
N ASP A 263 7.55 -2.60 -6.68
CA ASP A 263 8.15 -2.63 -8.02
C ASP A 263 7.56 -3.78 -8.87
N ASN A 264 6.57 -3.57 -9.73
CA ASN A 264 5.89 -2.32 -10.07
C ASN A 264 4.37 -2.47 -9.88
N LEU A 265 3.65 -1.34 -9.87
CA LEU A 265 2.20 -1.33 -9.64
C LEU A 265 1.43 -2.14 -10.69
N ALA A 266 1.77 -2.02 -11.98
CA ALA A 266 1.07 -2.73 -13.04
C ALA A 266 1.15 -4.27 -12.86
N GLY A 267 2.30 -4.79 -12.47
CA GLY A 267 2.48 -6.21 -12.16
C GLY A 267 1.69 -6.63 -10.92
N LEU A 268 1.67 -5.80 -9.87
CA LEU A 268 0.92 -6.07 -8.64
C LEU A 268 -0.60 -6.06 -8.86
N LEU A 269 -1.09 -5.14 -9.69
CA LEU A 269 -2.50 -5.11 -10.08
C LEU A 269 -2.88 -6.36 -10.89
N ALA A 270 -2.04 -6.75 -11.85
CA ALA A 270 -2.26 -7.96 -12.64
C ALA A 270 -2.29 -9.22 -11.75
N ASP A 271 -1.36 -9.32 -10.80
CA ASP A 271 -1.30 -10.45 -9.85
C ASP A 271 -2.50 -10.50 -8.90
N ALA A 272 -3.10 -9.34 -8.59
CA ALA A 272 -4.33 -9.23 -7.81
C ALA A 272 -5.60 -9.43 -8.66
N GLY A 273 -5.49 -9.67 -9.98
CA GLY A 273 -6.63 -9.77 -10.88
C GLY A 273 -7.38 -8.44 -11.09
N ILE A 274 -6.70 -7.31 -10.87
CA ILE A 274 -7.24 -5.97 -11.00
C ILE A 274 -6.86 -5.39 -12.39
N ASP A 275 -7.85 -4.96 -13.16
CA ASP A 275 -7.61 -4.20 -14.40
C ASP A 275 -6.96 -2.85 -14.08
N GLU A 276 -5.81 -2.58 -14.67
CA GLU A 276 -5.04 -1.34 -14.53
C GLU A 276 -5.86 -0.08 -14.91
N ASN A 277 -6.90 -0.24 -15.73
CA ASN A 277 -7.79 0.84 -16.16
C ASN A 277 -9.02 1.02 -15.24
N SER A 278 -9.25 0.10 -14.31
CA SER A 278 -10.37 0.16 -13.38
C SER A 278 -10.08 1.15 -12.25
N ASN A 279 -10.73 2.32 -12.28
CA ASN A 279 -10.60 3.29 -11.19
C ASN A 279 -10.94 2.67 -9.83
N THR A 280 -12.06 1.94 -9.74
CA THR A 280 -12.49 1.31 -8.49
C THR A 280 -11.50 0.24 -8.01
N GLY A 281 -10.99 -0.59 -8.92
CA GLY A 281 -10.05 -1.65 -8.57
C GLY A 281 -8.70 -1.08 -8.10
N VAL A 282 -8.20 -0.07 -8.81
CA VAL A 282 -6.95 0.61 -8.44
C VAL A 282 -7.10 1.34 -7.10
N THR A 283 -8.16 2.13 -6.91
CA THR A 283 -8.45 2.77 -5.60
C THR A 283 -8.56 1.73 -4.49
N HIS A 284 -9.19 0.58 -4.75
CA HIS A 284 -9.27 -0.51 -3.76
C HIS A 284 -7.88 -1.05 -3.38
N TRP A 285 -6.98 -1.21 -4.35
CA TRP A 285 -5.60 -1.62 -4.09
C TRP A 285 -4.86 -0.61 -3.19
N TYR A 286 -4.94 0.69 -3.51
CA TYR A 286 -4.34 1.74 -2.68
C TYR A 286 -4.90 1.75 -1.25
N ASN A 287 -6.22 1.58 -1.10
CA ASN A 287 -6.87 1.52 0.21
C ASN A 287 -6.51 0.26 1.02
N SER A 288 -6.12 -0.82 0.34
CA SER A 288 -5.82 -2.11 0.99
C SER A 288 -4.34 -2.27 1.35
N PHE A 289 -3.45 -1.62 0.60
CA PHE A 289 -1.99 -1.75 0.78
C PHE A 289 -1.33 -0.43 1.18
N ALA A 290 -1.36 0.58 0.31
CA ALA A 290 -0.54 1.79 0.49
C ALA A 290 -1.03 2.71 1.61
N LYS A 291 -2.33 3.01 1.67
CA LYS A 291 -2.88 3.96 2.65
C LYS A 291 -2.82 3.47 4.10
N PRO A 292 -3.06 2.18 4.42
CA PRO A 292 -2.88 1.70 5.78
C PRO A 292 -1.43 1.82 6.27
N ILE A 293 -0.44 1.59 5.40
CA ILE A 293 0.98 1.77 5.73
C ILE A 293 1.28 3.24 6.02
N LYS A 294 0.78 4.15 5.18
CA LYS A 294 0.87 5.59 5.45
C LYS A 294 0.20 5.98 6.77
N ALA A 295 -1.00 5.46 7.04
CA ALA A 295 -1.73 5.74 8.28
C ALA A 295 -1.00 5.26 9.54
N ASP A 296 -0.05 4.34 9.39
CA ASP A 296 0.89 3.87 10.41
C ASP A 296 2.18 4.72 10.48
N GLY A 297 2.20 5.90 9.85
CA GLY A 297 3.30 6.86 9.91
C GLY A 297 4.50 6.51 9.03
N LYS A 298 4.34 5.67 8.00
CA LYS A 298 5.44 5.16 7.16
C LYS A 298 5.42 5.71 5.73
N ALA A 299 6.56 5.64 5.06
CA ALA A 299 6.67 5.98 3.64
C ALA A 299 6.39 4.77 2.74
N VAL A 300 5.69 5.01 1.65
CA VAL A 300 5.47 4.05 0.57
C VAL A 300 5.99 4.66 -0.73
N LEU A 301 6.79 3.90 -1.49
CA LEU A 301 7.21 4.24 -2.84
C LEU A 301 6.66 3.19 -3.82
N ILE A 302 5.88 3.65 -4.80
CA ILE A 302 5.32 2.80 -5.84
C ILE A 302 5.98 3.15 -7.17
N LEU A 303 6.53 2.15 -7.84
CA LEU A 303 7.07 2.30 -9.18
C LEU A 303 5.98 2.01 -10.21
N ASP A 304 5.81 2.90 -11.17
CA ASP A 304 4.79 2.77 -12.21
C ASP A 304 5.34 3.17 -13.58
N HIS A 305 4.51 3.01 -14.60
CA HIS A 305 4.82 3.36 -15.98
C HIS A 305 4.06 4.61 -16.41
N VAL A 306 4.68 5.43 -17.25
CA VAL A 306 3.99 6.52 -17.96
C VAL A 306 3.26 6.01 -19.21
N THR A 307 2.29 6.78 -19.69
CA THR A 307 1.64 6.51 -20.99
C THR A 307 2.64 6.57 -22.15
N LYS A 308 2.28 6.02 -23.32
CA LYS A 308 3.13 6.07 -24.53
C LYS A 308 3.47 7.50 -24.98
N LYS A 309 2.62 8.48 -24.67
CA LYS A 309 2.86 9.90 -24.97
C LYS A 309 3.80 10.56 -23.95
N GLY A 310 4.10 9.88 -22.85
CA GLY A 310 4.89 10.39 -21.72
C GLY A 310 4.13 11.41 -20.87
N GLY A 311 4.69 11.73 -19.71
CA GLY A 311 4.24 12.86 -18.87
C GLY A 311 2.98 12.63 -18.03
N THR A 312 2.36 11.46 -18.10
CA THR A 312 1.23 11.08 -17.23
C THR A 312 1.30 9.61 -16.85
N LEU A 313 0.83 9.27 -15.65
CA LEU A 313 0.63 7.89 -15.21
C LEU A 313 -0.22 7.09 -16.19
N ARG A 314 0.17 5.85 -16.44
CA ARG A 314 -0.60 4.89 -17.24
C ARG A 314 -1.76 4.31 -16.42
N GLY A 315 -2.85 3.99 -17.10
CA GLY A 315 -4.02 3.33 -16.50
C GLY A 315 -5.01 4.29 -15.86
N ALA A 316 -5.64 3.84 -14.78
CA ALA A 316 -6.71 4.54 -14.09
C ALA A 316 -6.34 5.98 -13.66
N GLY A 317 -7.14 6.97 -14.06
CA GLY A 317 -6.93 8.38 -13.70
C GLY A 317 -7.10 8.65 -12.20
N SER A 318 -7.79 7.77 -11.47
CA SER A 318 -7.92 7.82 -10.01
C SER A 318 -6.60 7.71 -9.26
N LYS A 319 -5.54 7.12 -9.84
CA LYS A 319 -4.21 6.98 -9.20
C LYS A 319 -3.72 8.30 -8.61
N LEU A 320 -3.91 9.41 -9.34
CA LEU A 320 -3.50 10.74 -8.89
C LEU A 320 -4.17 11.15 -7.58
N ALA A 321 -5.42 10.74 -7.32
CA ALA A 321 -6.12 11.09 -6.09
C ALA A 321 -5.58 10.32 -4.87
N GLU A 322 -4.90 9.19 -5.08
CA GLU A 322 -4.48 8.27 -4.02
C GLU A 322 -3.10 8.57 -3.42
N LEU A 323 -2.34 9.46 -4.06
CA LEU A 323 -0.93 9.72 -3.73
C LEU A 323 -0.69 11.09 -3.08
N GLU A 324 0.41 11.18 -2.32
CA GLU A 324 0.99 12.40 -1.77
C GLU A 324 1.86 13.08 -2.81
N THR A 325 2.79 12.35 -3.44
CA THR A 325 3.64 12.89 -4.50
C THR A 325 3.68 12.00 -5.74
N GLU A 326 3.85 12.65 -6.89
CA GLU A 326 4.11 12.00 -8.16
C GLU A 326 5.35 12.64 -8.78
N SER A 327 6.33 11.82 -9.15
CA SER A 327 7.49 12.24 -9.92
C SER A 327 7.62 11.46 -11.23
N ILE A 328 7.76 12.18 -12.34
CA ILE A 328 8.12 11.59 -13.63
C ILE A 328 9.64 11.49 -13.70
N VAL A 329 10.13 10.25 -13.84
CA VAL A 329 11.55 9.96 -13.94
C VAL A 329 11.95 9.88 -15.41
N ARG A 330 13.03 10.57 -15.76
CA ARG A 330 13.64 10.54 -17.09
C ARG A 330 15.13 10.25 -16.97
N GLN A 331 15.64 9.43 -17.88
CA GLN A 331 17.09 9.28 -18.08
C GLN A 331 17.50 10.34 -19.09
N THR A 332 18.14 11.40 -18.61
CA THR A 332 18.59 12.52 -19.46
C THR A 332 19.95 12.23 -20.06
N LYS A 333 20.83 11.56 -19.30
CA LYS A 333 22.08 10.98 -19.80
C LYS A 333 22.07 9.48 -19.56
N GLU A 334 22.33 8.72 -20.61
CA GLU A 334 22.41 7.26 -20.55
C GLU A 334 23.42 6.81 -19.48
N PHE A 335 22.99 5.86 -18.65
CA PHE A 335 23.86 5.20 -17.67
C PHE A 335 23.78 3.68 -17.80
N ASN A 336 24.85 3.02 -17.38
CA ASN A 336 24.90 1.56 -17.25
C ASN A 336 25.87 1.18 -16.12
N ARG A 337 26.18 -0.12 -15.99
CA ARG A 337 27.10 -0.63 -14.96
C ARG A 337 28.51 0.00 -15.04
N HIS A 338 28.92 0.51 -16.19
CA HIS A 338 30.27 1.06 -16.42
C HIS A 338 30.28 2.57 -16.68
N LYS A 339 29.12 3.17 -16.94
CA LYS A 339 28.96 4.57 -17.31
C LYS A 339 28.03 5.27 -16.33
N VAL A 340 28.52 6.34 -15.71
CA VAL A 340 27.68 7.28 -14.95
C VAL A 340 26.94 8.16 -15.94
N GLY A 341 25.62 8.23 -15.79
CA GLY A 341 24.73 9.15 -16.52
C GLY A 341 23.88 9.95 -15.54
N GLU A 342 22.66 10.31 -15.94
CA GLU A 342 21.80 11.23 -15.22
C GLU A 342 20.34 10.75 -15.20
N LEU A 343 19.75 10.74 -14.01
CA LEU A 343 18.33 10.58 -13.78
C LEU A 343 17.74 11.90 -13.31
N ARG A 344 16.63 12.30 -13.91
CA ARG A 344 15.88 13.51 -13.54
C ARG A 344 14.50 13.12 -13.05
N PHE A 345 14.13 13.64 -11.88
CA PHE A 345 12.81 13.49 -11.29
C PHE A 345 12.09 14.82 -11.42
N THR A 346 10.95 14.84 -12.10
CA THR A 346 10.08 16.01 -12.23
C THR A 346 8.83 15.79 -11.40
N LEU A 347 8.67 16.60 -10.35
CA LEU A 347 7.50 16.58 -9.47
C LEU A 347 6.29 17.15 -10.21
N GLU A 348 5.30 16.29 -10.46
CA GLU A 348 4.03 16.69 -11.11
C GLU A 348 2.92 16.93 -10.07
N LYS A 349 3.00 16.23 -8.94
CA LYS A 349 2.09 16.43 -7.81
C LYS A 349 2.83 16.44 -6.48
N ASP A 350 2.43 17.37 -5.62
CA ASP A 350 2.87 17.48 -4.23
C ASP A 350 1.68 17.93 -3.37
N ARG A 351 1.04 16.99 -2.66
CA ARG A 351 -0.13 17.29 -1.84
C ARG A 351 0.22 18.17 -0.63
N PRO A 352 1.32 17.93 0.11
CA PRO A 352 1.75 18.85 1.16
C PRO A 352 2.30 20.20 0.68
N ALA A 353 2.70 20.31 -0.59
CA ALA A 353 3.33 21.51 -1.16
C ALA A 353 4.59 21.96 -0.39
N ALA A 354 5.40 21.00 0.06
CA ALA A 354 6.59 21.22 0.88
C ALA A 354 7.90 20.74 0.24
N MET A 355 7.86 20.12 -0.95
CA MET A 355 9.08 19.76 -1.67
C MET A 355 9.83 21.03 -2.10
N PRO A 356 11.16 21.07 -1.95
CA PRO A 356 11.94 22.28 -2.16
C PRO A 356 12.06 22.65 -3.64
N ASP A 357 12.17 21.63 -4.50
CA ASP A 357 12.43 21.79 -5.91
C ASP A 357 11.44 20.97 -6.74
N LYS A 358 10.93 21.55 -7.83
CA LYS A 358 10.09 20.84 -8.80
C LYS A 358 10.88 19.80 -9.59
N VAL A 359 12.19 20.01 -9.75
CA VAL A 359 13.06 19.13 -10.52
C VAL A 359 14.32 18.87 -9.72
N VAL A 360 14.61 17.60 -9.50
CA VAL A 360 15.89 17.16 -8.93
C VAL A 360 16.57 16.19 -9.89
N ALA A 361 17.89 16.30 -10.00
CA ALA A 361 18.68 15.46 -10.88
C ALA A 361 19.72 14.69 -10.07
N TYR A 362 20.03 13.48 -10.49
CA TYR A 362 20.94 12.56 -9.84
C TYR A 362 21.91 11.99 -10.86
N ARG A 363 23.20 11.96 -10.50
CA ARG A 363 24.16 11.08 -11.19
C ARG A 363 23.78 9.65 -10.85
N ALA A 364 23.71 8.78 -11.85
CA ALA A 364 23.31 7.38 -11.69
C ALA A 364 24.24 6.45 -12.50
N GLY A 365 24.62 5.29 -11.96
CA GLY A 365 25.38 4.25 -12.68
C GLY A 365 26.87 4.18 -12.34
N GLY A 366 27.64 3.46 -13.15
CA GLY A 366 29.07 3.22 -12.90
C GLY A 366 29.38 2.07 -11.95
N THR A 367 30.67 1.76 -11.81
CA THR A 367 31.24 0.83 -10.82
C THR A 367 32.48 1.52 -10.22
N PRO A 368 32.50 1.87 -8.91
CA PRO A 368 31.40 1.69 -7.94
C PRO A 368 30.14 2.46 -8.36
N PHE A 369 28.97 1.96 -7.96
CA PHE A 369 27.70 2.56 -8.35
C PHE A 369 27.52 3.94 -7.69
N VAL A 370 27.28 4.96 -8.52
CA VAL A 370 27.02 6.33 -8.08
C VAL A 370 25.53 6.58 -8.10
N PHE A 371 24.98 7.06 -6.98
CA PHE A 371 23.67 7.70 -6.91
C PHE A 371 23.76 8.93 -6.02
N GLN A 372 23.95 10.09 -6.63
CA GLN A 372 24.25 11.32 -5.91
C GLN A 372 23.45 12.48 -6.50
N PRO A 373 22.86 13.34 -5.67
CA PRO A 373 22.18 14.52 -6.17
C PRO A 373 23.17 15.39 -6.95
N ILE A 374 22.80 15.78 -8.14
CA ILE A 374 23.45 16.88 -8.84
C ILE A 374 22.97 18.12 -8.09
N ARG A 375 23.90 18.70 -7.32
CA ARG A 375 23.67 19.71 -6.29
C ARG A 375 22.53 20.66 -6.64
N ALA A 376 21.52 20.75 -5.77
CA ALA A 376 20.46 21.74 -5.89
C ALA A 376 21.09 23.13 -5.96
N LEU A 377 20.76 23.87 -7.02
CA LEU A 377 21.31 25.19 -7.24
C LEU A 377 20.78 26.15 -6.16
N THR A 378 21.68 26.92 -5.55
CA THR A 378 21.29 28.10 -4.74
C THR A 378 20.44 29.05 -5.61
N ASP A 379 19.62 29.92 -5.01
CA ASP A 379 18.77 30.84 -5.78
C ASP A 379 19.55 31.62 -6.84
N ARG A 380 20.76 32.10 -6.48
CA ARG A 380 21.64 32.81 -7.41
C ARG A 380 22.22 31.90 -8.50
N GLN A 381 22.50 30.65 -8.19
CA GLN A 381 22.90 29.67 -9.21
C GLN A 381 21.72 29.34 -10.13
N ARG A 382 20.48 29.26 -9.64
CA ARG A 382 19.27 29.10 -10.46
C ARG A 382 19.06 30.29 -11.39
N GLU A 383 19.20 31.51 -10.88
CA GLU A 383 19.12 32.73 -11.70
C GLU A 383 20.18 32.75 -12.80
N ALA A 384 21.44 32.46 -12.46
CA ALA A 384 22.51 32.36 -13.45
C ALA A 384 22.21 31.27 -14.48
N PHE A 385 21.93 30.04 -14.02
CA PHE A 385 21.73 28.88 -14.88
C PHE A 385 20.51 29.04 -15.79
N GLY A 386 19.41 29.60 -15.29
CA GLY A 386 18.20 29.87 -16.07
C GLY A 386 18.36 30.96 -17.13
N ALA A 387 19.37 31.83 -16.98
CA ALA A 387 19.69 32.87 -17.96
C ALA A 387 20.72 32.44 -19.02
N LEU A 388 21.23 31.20 -18.95
CA LEU A 388 22.17 30.68 -19.95
C LEU A 388 21.43 30.23 -21.22
N GLU A 389 21.74 30.88 -22.33
CA GLU A 389 21.40 30.40 -23.68
C GLU A 389 22.55 29.56 -24.25
N ASP A 390 22.25 28.42 -24.88
CA ASP A 390 23.27 27.54 -25.45
C ASP A 390 24.14 28.28 -26.49
N GLY A 391 25.46 28.24 -26.30
CA GLY A 391 26.42 28.90 -27.16
C GLY A 391 26.73 30.34 -26.77
N ALA A 392 26.19 30.85 -25.67
CA ALA A 392 26.51 32.17 -25.16
C ALA A 392 27.95 32.27 -24.65
N THR A 393 28.59 33.41 -24.90
CA THR A 393 29.86 33.76 -24.25
C THR A 393 29.63 34.11 -22.77
N SER A 394 30.70 34.08 -21.96
CA SER A 394 30.58 34.52 -20.54
C SER A 394 30.06 35.96 -20.41
N ALA A 395 30.32 36.85 -21.38
CA ALA A 395 29.85 38.23 -21.34
C ALA A 395 28.33 38.34 -21.59
N GLU A 396 27.83 37.59 -22.57
CA GLU A 396 26.40 37.53 -22.89
C GLU A 396 25.61 36.87 -21.76
N TRP A 397 26.11 35.73 -21.26
CA TRP A 397 25.50 35.02 -20.15
C TRP A 397 25.45 35.88 -18.86
N MET A 398 26.55 36.57 -18.54
CA MET A 398 26.58 37.49 -17.39
C MET A 398 25.53 38.60 -17.54
N LYS A 399 25.44 39.20 -18.73
CA LYS A 399 24.46 40.26 -19.01
C LYS A 399 23.03 39.76 -18.87
N ALA A 400 22.73 38.56 -19.36
CA ALA A 400 21.40 37.94 -19.26
C ALA A 400 21.03 37.62 -17.80
N SER A 401 22.00 37.15 -17.00
CA SER A 401 21.75 36.80 -15.59
C SER A 401 21.47 37.98 -14.67
N GLY A 402 21.86 39.20 -15.05
CA GLY A 402 21.76 40.40 -14.20
C GLY A 402 22.67 40.38 -12.96
N LEU A 403 23.53 39.37 -12.80
CA LEU A 403 24.39 39.22 -11.63
C LEU A 403 25.62 40.13 -11.68
N ALA A 404 26.06 40.59 -10.50
CA ALA A 404 27.31 41.32 -10.38
C ALA A 404 28.51 40.46 -10.83
N LYS A 405 29.49 41.09 -11.51
CA LYS A 405 30.63 40.41 -12.16
C LYS A 405 31.30 39.35 -11.28
N ALA A 406 31.75 39.71 -10.08
CA ALA A 406 32.44 38.77 -9.19
C ALA A 406 31.55 37.57 -8.78
N THR A 407 30.27 37.82 -8.54
CA THR A 407 29.28 36.78 -8.20
C THR A 407 29.04 35.85 -9.38
N PHE A 408 28.87 36.40 -10.58
CA PHE A 408 28.67 35.62 -11.81
C PHE A 408 29.85 34.68 -12.07
N TYR A 409 31.09 35.17 -12.09
CA TYR A 409 32.24 34.32 -12.41
C TYR A 409 32.46 33.21 -11.38
N ARG A 410 32.21 33.47 -10.09
CA ARG A 410 32.21 32.42 -9.05
C ARG A 410 31.15 31.36 -9.34
N ILE A 411 29.90 31.76 -9.58
CA ILE A 411 28.78 30.85 -9.84
C ILE A 411 28.99 30.07 -11.14
N ARG A 412 29.45 30.73 -12.20
CA ARG A 412 29.81 30.11 -13.47
C ARG A 412 30.81 28.98 -13.27
N ASN A 413 31.88 29.23 -12.50
CA ASN A 413 32.87 28.21 -12.20
C ASN A 413 32.28 27.06 -11.37
N GLU A 414 31.45 27.36 -10.38
CA GLU A 414 30.73 26.33 -9.61
C GLU A 414 29.81 25.47 -10.49
N LEU A 415 29.17 26.07 -11.51
CA LEU A 415 28.31 25.36 -12.48
C LEU A 415 29.12 24.52 -13.47
N LEU A 416 30.32 24.98 -13.86
CA LEU A 416 31.27 24.22 -14.69
C LEU A 416 31.86 23.04 -13.89
N GLU A 417 32.28 23.27 -12.64
CA GLU A 417 32.80 22.24 -11.72
C GLU A 417 31.74 21.18 -11.38
N ALA A 418 30.46 21.56 -11.37
CA ALA A 418 29.34 20.65 -11.16
C ALA A 418 28.88 19.89 -12.43
N ASP A 419 29.60 20.04 -13.56
CA ASP A 419 29.25 19.47 -14.87
C ASP A 419 27.81 19.81 -15.34
N LEU A 420 27.27 20.95 -14.88
CA LEU A 420 25.95 21.45 -15.27
C LEU A 420 26.02 22.33 -16.52
N VAL A 421 27.18 22.96 -16.74
CA VAL A 421 27.51 23.77 -17.91
C VAL A 421 28.82 23.25 -18.48
N ILE A 422 28.94 23.22 -19.81
CA ILE A 422 30.15 22.85 -20.54
C ILE A 422 30.70 24.10 -21.23
N GLU A 423 32.00 24.32 -21.17
CA GLU A 423 32.69 25.35 -21.94
C GLU A 423 33.39 24.72 -23.16
N ASP A 424 33.08 25.21 -24.36
CA ASP A 424 33.77 24.88 -25.60
C ASP A 424 33.97 26.15 -26.44
N ASP A 425 35.19 26.37 -26.92
CA ASP A 425 35.61 27.60 -27.63
C ASP A 425 35.07 28.91 -27.01
N LYS A 426 35.19 29.05 -25.68
CA LYS A 426 34.70 30.19 -24.86
C LYS A 426 33.18 30.40 -24.86
N LYS A 427 32.43 29.45 -25.41
CA LYS A 427 30.97 29.39 -25.38
C LYS A 427 30.52 28.38 -24.35
N HIS A 428 29.38 28.66 -23.75
CA HIS A 428 28.84 27.89 -22.63
C HIS A 428 27.56 27.21 -23.09
N TYR A 429 27.43 25.94 -22.74
CA TYR A 429 26.31 25.09 -23.13
C TYR A 429 25.74 24.41 -21.90
N ILE A 430 24.43 24.28 -21.83
CA ILE A 430 23.80 23.45 -20.80
C ILE A 430 24.25 22.01 -21.05
N ALA A 431 24.79 21.35 -20.03
CA ALA A 431 25.22 19.96 -20.12
C ALA A 431 24.01 19.04 -20.29
N ARG A 432 23.64 18.73 -21.54
CA ARG A 432 22.49 17.87 -21.89
C ARG A 432 22.77 16.39 -21.69
#